data_AF-A0A1V4XIH5-F1
#
_entry.id   AF-A0A1V4XIH5-F1
#
_cell.length_a   1.000
_cell.length_b   1.000
_cell.length_c   1.000
_cell.angle_alpha   90.00
_cell.angle_beta   90.00
_cell.angle_gamma   90.00
#
_symmetry.space_group_name_H-M   'P 1'
#
loop_
_entity.id
_entity.type
_entity.pdbx_description
1 polymer ?
#
loop_
_entity_poly.entity_id
_entity_poly.type
_entity_poly.pdbx_seq_one_letter_code
_entity_poly.pdbx_strand_id
1 'polypeptide(L)' 'MDRCEACGKRAAWTPCMGCRKALCEGCAHFELLAEGCGTVVPAYFCETCVADPLCNPNAIFWQMKASEP' A
#
# COMPACT_ATOMS: atom_id res chain seq x y z
N MET A 1 -15.70 -9.48 -11.44
CA MET A 1 -14.33 -9.40 -10.88
C MET A 1 -13.82 -8.03 -11.27
N ASP A 2 -13.73 -7.11 -10.31
CA ASP A 2 -13.47 -5.71 -10.60
C ASP A 2 -12.02 -5.52 -11.11
N ARG A 3 -11.79 -4.48 -11.91
CA ARG A 3 -10.45 -4.14 -12.42
C ARG A 3 -9.68 -3.31 -11.40
N CYS A 4 -8.36 -3.41 -11.40
CA CYS A 4 -7.49 -2.56 -10.61
C CYS A 4 -7.71 -1.08 -10.95
N GLU A 5 -8.08 -0.28 -9.96
CA GLU A 5 -8.31 1.16 -10.11
C GLU A 5 -7.01 1.97 -10.23
N ALA A 6 -5.86 1.37 -9.92
CA ALA A 6 -4.56 2.01 -10.10
C ALA A 6 -4.03 1.89 -11.55
N CYS A 7 -4.18 0.72 -12.17
CA CYS A 7 -3.61 0.48 -13.51
C CYS A 7 -4.62 0.16 -14.61
N GLY A 8 -5.86 -0.18 -14.28
CA GLY A 8 -6.93 -0.58 -15.22
C GLY A 8 -6.72 -1.91 -15.96
N LYS A 9 -5.53 -2.52 -15.83
CA LYS A 9 -5.07 -3.62 -16.68
C LYS A 9 -5.41 -5.01 -16.14
N ARG A 10 -5.23 -5.21 -14.83
CA ARG A 10 -5.35 -6.52 -14.15
C ARG A 10 -6.58 -6.58 -13.26
N ALA A 11 -7.01 -7.79 -12.92
CA ALA A 11 -8.07 -8.00 -11.94
C ALA A 11 -7.65 -7.45 -10.57
N ALA A 12 -8.60 -6.82 -9.87
CA ALA A 12 -8.42 -6.42 -8.48
C ALA A 12 -8.39 -7.66 -7.57
N TRP A 13 -7.62 -7.54 -6.50
CA TRP A 13 -7.34 -8.59 -5.53
C TRP A 13 -7.56 -8.09 -4.09
N THR A 14 -7.10 -6.88 -3.76
CA THR A 14 -7.23 -6.30 -2.42
C THR A 14 -7.54 -4.80 -2.49
N PRO A 15 -8.30 -4.22 -1.55
CA PRO A 15 -8.42 -2.76 -1.44
C PRO A 15 -7.18 -2.14 -0.79
N CYS A 16 -6.82 -0.93 -1.21
CA CYS A 16 -5.85 -0.08 -0.51
C CYS A 16 -6.32 0.21 0.92
N MET A 17 -5.47 0.02 1.92
CA MET A 17 -5.82 0.28 3.32
C MET A 17 -6.07 1.77 3.61
N GLY A 18 -5.37 2.68 2.92
CA GLY A 18 -5.53 4.13 3.09
C GLY A 18 -6.74 4.71 2.35
N CYS A 19 -6.88 4.43 1.04
CA CYS A 19 -7.89 5.09 0.19
C CYS A 19 -8.95 4.15 -0.41
N ARG A 20 -8.94 2.87 -0.05
CA ARG A 20 -9.92 1.83 -0.46
C ARG A 20 -9.98 1.48 -1.95
N LYS A 21 -9.21 2.14 -2.83
CA LYS A 21 -9.07 1.74 -4.25
C LYS A 21 -8.78 0.24 -4.38
N ALA A 22 -9.48 -0.44 -5.28
CA ALA A 22 -9.25 -1.84 -5.60
C ALA A 22 -7.92 -1.99 -6.37
N LEU A 23 -7.00 -2.81 -5.86
CA LEU A 23 -5.65 -3.00 -6.39
C LEU A 23 -5.44 -4.43 -6.87
N CYS A 24 -4.74 -4.60 -7.99
CA CYS A 24 -4.13 -5.88 -8.35
C CYS A 24 -2.84 -6.11 -7.55
N GLU A 25 -2.37 -7.36 -7.48
CA GLU A 25 -1.11 -7.73 -6.82
C GLU A 25 0.07 -6.85 -7.24
N GLY A 26 0.26 -6.59 -8.54
CA GLY A 26 1.36 -5.76 -9.03
C GLY A 26 1.24 -4.25 -8.80
N CYS A 27 0.14 -3.78 -8.20
CA CYS A 27 -0.04 -2.36 -7.80
C CYS A 27 -0.24 -2.22 -6.28
N ALA A 28 -0.25 -3.33 -5.55
CA ALA A 28 -0.38 -3.36 -4.10
C ALA A 28 1.03 -3.43 -3.49
N HIS A 29 1.36 -2.47 -2.64
CA HIS A 29 2.59 -2.46 -1.86
C HIS A 29 2.31 -3.09 -0.50
N PHE A 30 2.97 -4.21 -0.21
CA PHE A 30 2.82 -4.94 1.04
C PHE A 30 3.63 -4.30 2.16
N GLU A 31 2.99 -4.10 3.30
CA GLU A 31 3.59 -3.56 4.52
C GLU A 31 3.23 -4.43 5.72
N LEU A 32 4.12 -4.44 6.70
CA LEU A 32 3.89 -5.03 8.01
C LEU A 32 3.77 -3.89 9.03
N LEU A 33 2.57 -3.69 9.57
CA LEU A 33 2.30 -2.64 10.54
C LEU A 33 2.30 -3.23 11.94
N ALA A 34 3.10 -2.65 12.83
CA ALA A 34 3.10 -3.04 14.23
C ALA A 34 1.92 -2.38 14.95
N GLU A 35 1.18 -3.17 15.73
CA GLU A 35 0.06 -2.72 16.56
C GLU A 35 0.26 -3.22 18.01
N GLY A 36 0.18 -2.30 18.97
CA GLY A 36 0.26 -2.63 20.40
C GLY A 36 1.56 -3.35 20.80
N CYS A 37 1.44 -4.40 21.61
CA CYS A 37 2.56 -5.15 22.17
C CYS A 37 2.86 -6.42 21.35
N GLY A 38 3.40 -6.24 20.14
CA GLY A 38 3.96 -7.33 19.34
C GLY A 38 3.04 -7.93 18.27
N THR A 39 1.84 -7.38 18.07
CA THR A 39 0.99 -7.78 16.92
C THR A 39 1.51 -7.12 15.66
N VAL A 40 1.53 -7.88 14.56
CA VAL A 40 1.85 -7.36 13.24
C VAL A 40 0.69 -7.62 12.30
N VAL A 41 0.21 -6.57 11.64
CA VAL A 41 -0.92 -6.62 10.71
C VAL A 41 -0.42 -6.45 9.28
N PRO A 42 -0.78 -7.36 8.35
CA PRO A 42 -0.50 -7.19 6.94
C PRO A 42 -1.35 -6.05 6.37
N ALA A 43 -0.71 -5.10 5.71
CA ALA A 43 -1.37 -3.98 5.04
C ALA A 43 -0.97 -3.91 3.56
N TYR A 44 -1.89 -3.47 2.72
CA TYR A 44 -1.65 -3.26 1.29
C TYR A 44 -2.02 -1.83 0.93
N PHE A 45 -1.08 -1.10 0.34
CA PHE A 45 -1.26 0.30 -0.06
C PHE A 45 -1.08 0.48 -1.57
N CYS A 46 -1.69 1.52 -2.14
CA CYS A 46 -1.32 1.99 -3.47
C CYS A 46 -0.03 2.84 -3.40
N GLU A 47 0.57 3.14 -4.54
CA GLU A 47 1.80 3.93 -4.66
C GLU A 47 1.74 5.28 -3.91
N THR A 48 0.59 5.95 -3.90
CA THR A 48 0.44 7.22 -3.18
C THR A 48 0.35 7.00 -1.67
N CYS A 49 -0.51 6.07 -1.21
CA CYS A 49 -0.74 5.87 0.22
C CYS A 49 0.45 5.20 0.91
N VAL A 50 1.28 4.43 0.19
CA VAL A 50 2.44 3.77 0.80
C VAL A 50 3.51 4.77 1.23
N ALA A 51 3.58 5.92 0.55
CA ALA A 51 4.51 7.01 0.85
C ALA A 51 3.87 8.15 1.67
N ASP A 52 2.60 8.03 2.08
CA ASP A 52 1.89 9.03 2.88
C ASP A 52 2.04 8.72 4.38
N PRO A 53 2.72 9.58 5.17
CA PRO A 53 2.94 9.35 6.60
C PRO A 53 1.65 9.45 7.44
N LEU A 54 0.55 10.00 6.89
CA LEU A 54 -0.76 9.99 7.55
C LEU A 54 -1.48 8.64 7.36
N CYS A 55 -1.09 7.84 6.36
CA CYS A 55 -1.68 6.53 6.08
C CYS A 55 -0.79 5.36 6.53
N ASN A 56 0.52 5.47 6.32
CA ASN A 56 1.49 4.39 6.53
C ASN A 56 2.59 4.85 7.50
N PRO A 57 2.72 4.25 8.70
CA PRO A 57 3.79 4.59 9.63
C PRO A 57 5.20 4.28 9.07
N ASN A 58 5.30 3.40 8.07
CA ASN A 58 6.54 3.07 7.39
C ASN A 58 6.82 3.97 6.15
N ALA A 59 6.02 5.03 5.92
CA ALA A 59 6.13 5.88 4.74
C ALA A 59 7.52 6.48 4.50
N ILE A 60 8.28 6.76 5.57
CA ILE A 60 9.63 7.33 5.46
C ILE A 60 10.56 6.44 4.63
N PHE A 61 10.44 5.12 4.74
CA PHE A 61 11.28 4.20 3.97
C PHE A 61 10.97 4.24 2.47
N TRP A 62 9.74 4.59 2.09
CA TRP A 62 9.34 4.78 0.69
C TRP A 62 9.80 6.12 0.13
N GLN A 63 9.73 7.18 0.95
CA GLN A 63 10.23 8.50 0.58
C GLN A 63 11.75 8.48 0.37
N MET A 64 12.49 7.73 1.20
CA MET A 64 13.93 7.53 1.01
C MET A 64 14.25 6.79 -0.29
N LYS A 65 13.54 5.70 -0.61
CA LYS A 65 13.74 4.97 -1.88
C LYS A 65 13.50 5.84 -3.11
N ALA A 66 12.53 6.75 -3.05
CA ALA A 66 12.25 7.68 -4.16
C ALA A 66 13.32 8.76 -4.33
N SER A 67 14.15 8.98 -3.30
CA SER A 67 15.25 9.95 -3.33
C SER A 67 16.60 9.35 -3.74
N GLU A 68 16.69 8.02 -3.90
CA GLU A 68 17.85 7.36 -4.47
C GLU A 68 17.85 7.56 -6.00
N PRO A 69 18.95 8.07 -6.59
CA PRO A 69 19.06 8.35 -8.02
C PRO A 69 19.09 7.11 -8.92
#